data_AF-A0AAV6BLP8-F1
#
_entry.id   AF-A0AAV6BLP8-F1
#
_cell.length_a   1.000
_cell.length_b   1.000
_cell.length_c   1.000
_cell.angle_alpha   90.00
_cell.angle_beta   90.00
_cell.angle_gamma   90.00
#
_symmetry.space_group_name_H-M   'P 1'
#
loop_
_entity.id
_entity.type
_entity.pdbx_description
1 polymer ?
#
loop_
_entity_poly.entity_id
_entity_poly.type
_entity_poly.pdbx_seq_one_letter_code
_entity_poly.pdbx_strand_id
1 'polypeptide(L)'
;MRTAVTALAIVLILASLAAAATLPTSPDEVVAEVRRATARYLDIAVARADGYVQASGMEARHGYHFVLPTAQARALATGNLDLSQPPVLLYVERSGVWQLAGVEYALPSAPASSPLPASAWHRHEASCHYRDFREIAAASARQCPARHPESGEIFVGWHPALATAHVWAWYPNPDGPFAETNAFLAPYGGFVAPAHHARNPAEMLYSELTHRLAGLILLLLAALSFWESWRPRRFPWNAVSAPLWVAYGVYLIPSSDPESWPYGPQRFTDIFADPLVLQHKLLALLPIVIGGIVLLRGTGRLPSRRLVRVLAGLAIAGGLTLFFHFHDGRIHFDAIYFQHALMGTTALGVGVALLVGVRSDVPRRWLTWAWPTFLVLMGLVLLAYRE
;
A
#
# COMPACT_ATOMS: atom_id res chain seq x y z
N MET A 1 29.06 -44.95 11.66
CA MET A 1 28.73 -43.75 10.83
C MET A 1 27.46 -43.02 11.32
N ARG A 2 27.26 -42.84 12.64
CA ARG A 2 26.12 -42.06 13.20
C ARG A 2 26.53 -40.97 14.18
N THR A 3 27.84 -40.81 14.44
CA THR A 3 28.40 -39.84 15.39
C THR A 3 29.09 -38.65 14.73
N ALA A 4 29.28 -38.67 13.40
CA ALA A 4 29.95 -37.59 12.67
C ALA A 4 29.00 -36.50 12.13
N VAL A 5 27.68 -36.77 12.07
CA VAL A 5 26.70 -35.83 11.50
C VAL A 5 26.23 -34.78 12.52
N THR A 6 26.28 -35.10 13.82
CA THR A 6 25.90 -34.18 14.90
C THR A 6 26.96 -33.11 15.20
N ALA A 7 28.25 -33.37 14.92
CA ALA A 7 29.31 -32.39 15.14
C ALA A 7 29.29 -31.24 14.12
N LEU A 8 28.91 -31.53 12.87
CA LEU A 8 28.86 -30.52 11.79
C LEU A 8 27.67 -29.55 11.96
N ALA A 9 26.57 -30.02 12.56
CA ALA A 9 25.41 -29.16 12.87
C ALA A 9 25.70 -28.16 13.99
N ILE A 10 26.58 -28.48 14.94
CA ILE A 10 26.92 -27.58 16.05
C ILE A 10 27.92 -26.49 15.60
N VAL A 11 28.84 -26.80 14.67
CA VAL A 11 29.78 -25.81 14.12
C VAL A 11 29.10 -24.79 13.20
N LEU A 12 28.03 -25.19 12.48
CA LEU A 12 27.23 -24.28 11.66
C LEU A 12 26.26 -23.39 12.45
N ILE A 13 25.89 -23.78 13.68
CA ILE A 13 25.07 -22.96 14.57
C ILE A 13 25.92 -21.91 15.34
N LEU A 14 27.22 -22.13 15.48
CA LEU A 14 28.14 -21.19 16.15
C LEU A 14 28.73 -20.10 15.23
N ALA A 15 28.55 -20.21 13.91
CA ALA A 15 28.98 -19.18 12.95
C ALA A 15 27.90 -18.12 12.65
N SER A 16 26.70 -18.26 13.21
CA SER A 16 25.62 -17.26 13.14
C SER A 16 25.47 -16.46 14.44
N LEU A 17 26.58 -16.19 15.13
CA LEU A 17 26.65 -14.95 15.89
C LEU A 17 26.76 -13.83 14.85
N ALA A 18 25.60 -13.39 14.38
CA ALA A 18 25.47 -12.07 13.80
C ALA A 18 26.27 -11.14 14.70
N ALA A 19 27.26 -10.45 14.14
CA ALA A 19 27.80 -9.28 14.79
C ALA A 19 26.57 -8.42 15.10
N ALA A 20 26.18 -8.39 16.37
CA ALA A 20 25.17 -7.46 16.82
C ALA A 20 25.74 -6.10 16.43
N ALA A 21 25.19 -5.50 15.38
CA ALA A 21 25.61 -4.17 14.96
C ALA A 21 25.42 -3.30 16.20
N THR A 22 26.54 -2.89 16.79
CA THR A 22 26.52 -2.00 17.94
C THR A 22 25.80 -0.74 17.48
N LEU A 23 24.67 -0.43 18.13
CA LEU A 23 23.95 0.80 17.84
C LEU A 23 24.93 1.97 17.97
N PRO A 24 24.92 2.94 17.05
CA PRO A 24 25.70 4.16 17.18
C PRO A 24 25.52 4.76 18.58
N THR A 25 26.63 5.05 19.24
CA THR A 25 26.66 5.55 20.63
C THR A 25 26.91 7.05 20.70
N SER A 26 27.31 7.67 19.59
CA SER A 26 27.52 9.11 19.48
C SER A 26 26.80 9.76 18.28
N PRO A 27 26.49 11.06 18.35
CA PRO A 27 26.02 11.86 17.22
C PRO A 27 26.77 11.65 15.91
N ASP A 28 28.10 11.64 15.97
CA ASP A 28 28.95 11.52 14.78
C ASP A 28 28.85 10.12 14.15
N GLU A 29 28.71 9.07 14.96
CA GLU A 29 28.48 7.71 14.47
C GLU A 29 27.13 7.58 13.77
N VAL A 30 26.07 8.25 14.27
CA VAL A 30 24.77 8.29 13.60
C VAL A 30 24.89 8.98 12.24
N VAL A 31 25.53 10.14 12.18
CA VAL A 31 25.73 10.85 10.91
C VAL A 31 26.56 10.01 9.94
N ALA A 32 27.60 9.32 10.43
CA ALA A 32 28.41 8.42 9.61
C ALA A 32 27.63 7.21 9.09
N GLU A 33 26.75 6.62 9.90
CA GLU A 33 25.83 5.55 9.48
C GLU A 33 24.90 6.02 8.36
N VAL A 34 24.24 7.16 8.55
CA VAL A 34 23.33 7.73 7.55
C VAL A 34 24.08 8.04 6.25
N ARG A 35 25.27 8.63 6.32
CA ARG A 35 26.12 8.86 5.14
C ARG A 35 26.42 7.55 4.42
N ARG A 36 26.82 6.51 5.15
CA ARG A 36 27.13 5.20 4.55
C ARG A 36 25.92 4.59 3.86
N ALA A 37 24.75 4.64 4.50
CA ALA A 37 23.49 4.11 3.98
C ALA A 37 22.99 4.86 2.74
N THR A 38 23.28 6.16 2.64
CA THR A 38 22.70 7.05 1.61
C THR A 38 23.69 7.59 0.59
N ALA A 39 24.98 7.24 0.66
CA ALA A 39 26.01 7.73 -0.28
C ALA A 39 25.66 7.48 -1.75
N ARG A 40 25.04 6.33 -2.05
CA ARG A 40 24.58 6.01 -3.42
C ARG A 40 23.45 6.92 -3.92
N TYR A 41 22.70 7.53 -3.01
CA TYR A 41 21.61 8.46 -3.32
C TYR A 41 22.09 9.91 -3.42
N LEU A 42 23.39 10.18 -3.37
CA LEU A 42 23.92 11.44 -3.89
C LEU A 42 23.52 11.65 -5.36
N ASP A 43 23.33 10.54 -6.10
CA ASP A 43 22.65 10.53 -7.39
C ASP A 43 21.15 10.22 -7.19
N ILE A 44 20.30 11.21 -7.46
CA ILE A 44 18.85 11.06 -7.35
C ILE A 44 18.27 10.02 -8.31
N ALA A 45 18.92 9.75 -9.45
CA ALA A 45 18.47 8.71 -10.38
C ALA A 45 18.54 7.33 -9.73
N VAL A 46 19.56 7.08 -8.90
CA VAL A 46 19.70 5.84 -8.10
C VAL A 46 18.59 5.77 -7.05
N ALA A 47 18.28 6.87 -6.36
CA ALA A 47 17.19 6.89 -5.39
C ALA A 47 15.84 6.55 -6.07
N ARG A 48 15.55 7.16 -7.22
CA ARG A 48 14.33 6.88 -7.99
C ARG A 48 14.29 5.43 -8.49
N ALA A 49 15.41 4.89 -8.96
CA ALA A 49 15.52 3.50 -9.40
C ALA A 49 15.29 2.50 -8.24
N ASP A 50 15.74 2.85 -7.03
CA ASP A 50 15.52 2.07 -5.81
C ASP A 50 14.12 2.25 -5.21
N GLY A 51 13.26 3.08 -5.82
CA GLY A 51 11.85 3.22 -5.47
C GLY A 51 11.51 4.41 -4.56
N TYR A 52 12.44 5.37 -4.37
CA TYR A 52 12.12 6.63 -3.72
C TYR A 52 11.28 7.51 -4.65
N VAL A 53 10.16 8.01 -4.14
CA VAL A 53 9.18 8.83 -4.86
C VAL A 53 8.99 10.17 -4.17
N GLN A 54 8.88 11.25 -4.94
CA GLN A 54 8.79 12.60 -4.41
C GLN A 54 7.46 12.80 -3.67
N ALA A 55 7.50 13.05 -2.36
CA ALA A 55 6.35 13.19 -1.47
C ALA A 55 5.95 14.63 -1.17
N SER A 56 6.83 15.59 -1.42
CA SER A 56 6.55 17.00 -1.18
C SER A 56 6.95 17.88 -2.36
N GLY A 57 6.47 19.12 -2.35
CA GLY A 57 7.12 20.23 -3.04
C GLY A 57 8.36 20.71 -2.27
N MET A 58 8.96 21.83 -2.69
CA MET A 58 10.05 22.47 -1.94
C MET A 58 9.49 23.04 -0.63
N GLU A 59 9.76 22.38 0.48
CA GLU A 59 9.38 22.86 1.81
C GLU A 59 10.46 23.77 2.37
N ALA A 60 10.09 25.02 2.65
CA ALA A 60 11.03 25.99 3.18
C ALA A 60 11.75 25.41 4.40
N ARG A 61 13.09 25.39 4.34
CA ARG A 61 14.00 24.87 5.39
C ARG A 61 14.03 23.34 5.58
N HIS A 62 13.29 22.56 4.81
CA HIS A 62 13.31 21.08 4.87
C HIS A 62 13.83 20.44 3.59
N GLY A 63 13.45 20.99 2.43
CA GLY A 63 13.78 20.40 1.13
C GLY A 63 12.57 19.76 0.46
N TYR A 64 12.85 18.99 -0.58
CA TYR A 64 11.92 18.04 -1.17
C TYR A 64 12.07 16.69 -0.46
N HIS A 65 10.97 16.17 0.04
CA HIS A 65 10.88 14.84 0.63
C HIS A 65 10.73 13.81 -0.48
N PHE A 66 11.57 12.78 -0.46
CA PHE A 66 11.45 11.59 -1.30
C PHE A 66 11.28 10.40 -0.39
N VAL A 67 10.10 9.77 -0.41
CA VAL A 67 9.75 8.66 0.47
C VAL A 67 10.04 7.34 -0.24
N LEU A 68 10.61 6.36 0.48
CA LEU A 68 10.63 4.95 0.10
C LEU A 68 9.43 4.26 0.74
N PRO A 69 8.37 3.95 -0.03
CA PRO A 69 7.11 3.44 0.49
C PRO A 69 7.22 2.25 1.45
N THR A 70 8.04 1.27 1.07
CA THR A 70 8.20 0.02 1.81
C THR A 70 8.95 0.21 3.13
N ALA A 71 9.94 1.12 3.17
CA ALA A 71 10.65 1.47 4.39
C ALA A 71 9.75 2.26 5.34
N GLN A 72 8.98 3.24 4.83
CA GLN A 72 8.05 4.01 5.63
C GLN A 72 6.95 3.13 6.25
N ALA A 73 6.36 2.21 5.48
CA ALA A 73 5.36 1.27 5.99
C ALA A 73 5.94 0.38 7.11
N ARG A 74 7.18 -0.11 6.95
CA ARG A 74 7.87 -0.90 7.99
C ARG A 74 8.12 -0.07 9.24
N ALA A 75 8.58 1.17 9.08
CA ALA A 75 8.84 2.09 10.18
C ALA A 75 7.56 2.37 10.99
N LEU A 76 6.42 2.59 10.32
CA LEU A 76 5.12 2.76 10.97
C LEU A 76 4.63 1.47 11.64
N ALA A 77 4.81 0.31 11.02
CA ALA A 77 4.34 -0.96 11.56
C ALA A 77 5.14 -1.43 12.79
N THR A 78 6.44 -1.12 12.84
CA THR A 78 7.34 -1.59 13.90
C THR A 78 7.62 -0.53 14.98
N GLY A 79 7.50 0.76 14.65
CA GLY A 79 7.92 1.86 15.53
C GLY A 79 9.44 1.92 15.75
N ASN A 80 10.22 1.17 14.95
CA ASN A 80 11.65 1.05 15.13
C ASN A 80 12.40 1.97 14.17
N LEU A 81 13.45 2.61 14.68
CA LEU A 81 14.40 3.37 13.87
C LEU A 81 15.40 2.42 13.18
N ASP A 82 15.51 2.52 11.85
CA ASP A 82 16.52 1.81 11.05
C ASP A 82 17.37 2.82 10.28
N LEU A 83 18.55 3.13 10.82
CA LEU A 83 19.48 4.09 10.20
C LEU A 83 20.03 3.63 8.85
N SER A 84 19.97 2.32 8.56
CA SER A 84 20.52 1.72 7.33
C SER A 84 19.56 1.78 6.15
N GLN A 85 18.27 2.02 6.40
CA GLN A 85 17.25 2.26 5.39
C GLN A 85 16.36 3.46 5.77
N PRO A 86 16.86 4.69 5.61
CA PRO A 86 16.07 5.88 5.88
C PRO A 86 14.80 5.90 5.00
N PRO A 87 13.61 6.07 5.60
CA PRO A 87 12.36 6.02 4.84
C PRO A 87 12.16 7.27 3.98
N VAL A 88 12.82 8.39 4.31
CA VAL A 88 12.70 9.65 3.58
C VAL A 88 14.08 10.23 3.31
N LEU A 89 14.34 10.63 2.06
CA LEU A 89 15.50 11.40 1.65
C LEU A 89 15.08 12.86 1.43
N LEU A 90 15.92 13.80 1.84
CA LEU A 90 15.69 15.22 1.69
C LEU A 90 16.61 15.76 0.61
N TYR A 91 16.06 16.35 -0.44
CA TYR A 91 16.85 16.99 -1.49
C TYR A 91 16.59 18.49 -1.56
N VAL A 92 17.54 19.22 -2.10
CA VAL A 92 17.31 20.54 -2.66
C VAL A 92 17.60 20.53 -4.15
N GLU A 93 16.92 21.41 -4.88
CA GLU A 93 17.05 21.51 -6.32
C GLU A 93 17.43 22.95 -6.70
N ARG A 94 18.37 23.09 -7.63
CA ARG A 94 18.64 24.37 -8.28
C ARG A 94 19.00 24.14 -9.74
N SER A 95 18.19 24.69 -10.65
CA SER A 95 18.49 24.71 -12.10
C SER A 95 18.68 23.31 -12.70
N GLY A 96 17.83 22.36 -12.32
CA GLY A 96 17.83 20.95 -12.72
C GLY A 96 18.74 20.06 -11.88
N VAL A 97 19.58 20.62 -11.01
CA VAL A 97 20.55 19.86 -10.22
C VAL A 97 19.97 19.55 -8.84
N TRP A 98 19.81 18.27 -8.57
CA TRP A 98 19.37 17.75 -7.28
C TRP A 98 20.56 17.44 -6.39
N GLN A 99 20.52 17.91 -5.14
CA GLN A 99 21.54 17.65 -4.13
C GLN A 99 20.87 17.03 -2.91
N LEU A 100 21.34 15.85 -2.49
CA LEU A 100 20.91 15.23 -1.25
C LEU A 100 21.38 16.09 -0.07
N ALA A 101 20.46 16.48 0.80
CA ALA A 101 20.73 17.31 1.97
C ALA A 101 20.77 16.52 3.27
N GLY A 102 19.88 15.54 3.40
CA GLY A 102 19.73 14.75 4.63
C GLY A 102 18.69 13.66 4.48
N VAL A 103 18.21 13.17 5.61
CA VAL A 103 17.14 12.17 5.70
C VAL A 103 16.16 12.54 6.80
N GLU A 104 14.95 12.02 6.70
CA GLU A 104 13.94 12.08 7.75
C GLU A 104 13.48 10.67 8.13
N TYR A 105 13.25 10.47 9.43
CA TYR A 105 12.62 9.29 9.99
C TYR A 105 11.28 9.66 10.58
N ALA A 106 10.19 9.13 10.02
CA ALA A 106 8.84 9.30 10.55
C ALA A 106 8.34 8.00 11.20
N LEU A 107 8.01 8.06 12.49
CA LEU A 107 7.55 6.94 13.32
C LEU A 107 6.18 7.27 13.97
N PRO A 108 5.41 6.26 14.45
CA PRO A 108 4.14 6.52 15.14
C PRO A 108 4.31 7.32 16.45
N SER A 109 5.46 7.15 17.11
CA SER A 109 5.84 7.87 18.33
C SER A 109 7.36 7.88 18.47
N ALA A 110 7.89 8.81 19.27
CA ALA A 110 9.32 8.86 19.53
C ALA A 110 9.75 7.56 20.25
N PRO A 111 10.79 6.87 19.77
CA PRO A 111 11.19 5.58 20.32
C PRO A 111 11.80 5.75 21.70
N ALA A 112 11.46 4.84 22.62
CA ALA A 112 11.94 4.89 24.01
C ALA A 112 13.48 4.77 24.12
N SER A 113 14.08 4.01 23.22
CA SER A 113 15.53 3.93 23.02
C SER A 113 15.86 4.37 21.60
N SER A 114 16.72 5.37 21.48
CA SER A 114 17.14 5.92 20.19
C SER A 114 18.63 6.28 20.22
N PRO A 115 19.38 6.01 19.15
CA PRO A 115 20.72 6.58 18.99
C PRO A 115 20.67 8.10 18.68
N LEU A 116 19.50 8.63 18.30
CA LEU A 116 19.27 10.06 18.16
C LEU A 116 18.95 10.69 19.53
N PRO A 117 19.42 11.92 19.81
CA PRO A 117 19.07 12.61 21.04
C PRO A 117 17.57 12.89 21.11
N ALA A 118 17.00 12.96 22.32
CA ALA A 118 15.57 13.21 22.51
C ALA A 118 15.10 14.52 21.85
N SER A 119 15.96 15.54 21.80
CA SER A 119 15.68 16.83 21.17
C SER A 119 15.62 16.80 19.64
N ALA A 120 16.04 15.70 18.99
CA ALA A 120 15.92 15.53 17.54
C ALA A 120 14.49 15.19 17.12
N TRP A 121 13.70 14.63 18.04
CA TRP A 121 12.33 14.19 17.77
C TRP A 121 11.36 15.35 17.96
N HIS A 122 10.58 15.62 16.92
CA HIS A 122 9.52 16.61 16.90
C HIS A 122 8.24 15.98 16.36
N ARG A 123 7.14 16.73 16.44
CA ARG A 123 5.82 16.25 16.05
C ARG A 123 5.49 16.76 14.65
N HIS A 124 5.30 15.84 13.71
CA HIS A 124 4.60 16.13 12.47
C HIS A 124 3.10 16.00 12.72
N GLU A 125 2.34 17.04 12.38
CA GLU A 125 0.90 17.08 12.65
C GLU A 125 0.14 16.02 11.85
N ALA A 126 -1.05 15.66 12.31
CA ALA A 126 -1.94 14.85 11.50
C ALA A 126 -2.37 15.69 10.29
N SER A 127 -2.10 15.22 9.07
CA SER A 127 -2.20 16.04 7.86
C SER A 127 -2.99 15.35 6.75
N CYS A 128 -3.78 16.15 6.06
CA CYS A 128 -4.42 15.87 4.77
C CYS A 128 -3.42 16.16 3.65
N HIS A 129 -3.31 15.27 2.69
CA HIS A 129 -2.43 15.36 1.54
C HIS A 129 -3.24 15.64 0.27
N TYR A 130 -2.72 16.50 -0.58
CA TYR A 130 -3.32 16.88 -1.85
C TYR A 130 -2.41 16.54 -3.03
N ARG A 131 -2.99 16.42 -4.21
CA ARG A 131 -2.29 15.96 -5.42
C ARG A 131 -1.10 16.85 -5.83
N ASP A 132 -1.10 18.12 -5.43
CA ASP A 132 0.00 19.08 -5.63
C ASP A 132 1.01 19.12 -4.48
N PHE A 133 1.03 18.09 -3.63
CA PHE A 133 1.89 17.97 -2.46
C PHE A 133 1.63 18.96 -1.33
N ARG A 134 0.55 19.74 -1.41
CA ARG A 134 0.16 20.58 -0.29
C ARG A 134 -0.41 19.72 0.83
N GLU A 135 -0.27 20.23 2.05
CA GLU A 135 -0.80 19.61 3.24
C GLU A 135 -1.66 20.57 4.06
N ILE A 136 -2.69 20.03 4.73
CA ILE A 136 -3.50 20.75 5.72
C ILE A 136 -3.61 19.90 6.97
N ALA A 137 -3.25 20.48 8.11
CA ALA A 137 -3.42 19.81 9.40
C ALA A 137 -4.91 19.55 9.68
N ALA A 138 -5.26 18.29 10.01
CA ALA A 138 -6.59 17.89 10.41
C ALA A 138 -6.53 16.65 11.31
N ALA A 139 -7.38 16.61 12.35
CA ALA A 139 -7.36 15.52 13.33
C ALA A 139 -7.84 14.17 12.77
N SER A 140 -8.51 14.16 11.61
CA SER A 140 -8.96 12.94 10.93
C SER A 140 -9.22 13.17 9.45
N ALA A 141 -9.21 12.10 8.65
CA ALA A 141 -9.53 12.16 7.21
C ALA A 141 -10.88 12.83 6.89
N ARG A 142 -11.90 12.66 7.76
CA ARG A 142 -13.23 13.29 7.58
C ARG A 142 -13.23 14.80 7.72
N GLN A 143 -12.24 15.36 8.40
CA GLN A 143 -12.10 16.80 8.59
C GLN A 143 -11.31 17.45 7.44
N CYS A 144 -10.72 16.66 6.55
CA CYS A 144 -10.02 17.17 5.38
C CYS A 144 -11.01 17.87 4.43
N PRO A 145 -10.66 19.02 3.85
CA PRO A 145 -11.34 19.50 2.66
C PRO A 145 -11.18 18.51 1.50
N ALA A 146 -12.25 18.19 0.78
CA ALA A 146 -12.19 17.32 -0.40
C ALA A 146 -11.30 17.89 -1.53
N ARG A 147 -11.13 19.22 -1.55
CA ARG A 147 -10.20 19.95 -2.41
C ARG A 147 -9.42 20.96 -1.57
N HIS A 148 -8.14 21.16 -1.92
CA HIS A 148 -7.32 22.16 -1.26
C HIS A 148 -7.92 23.56 -1.50
N PRO A 149 -8.09 24.40 -0.45
CA PRO A 149 -8.77 25.69 -0.55
C PRO A 149 -8.07 26.70 -1.47
N GLU A 150 -6.74 26.62 -1.60
CA GLU A 150 -5.97 27.54 -2.45
C GLU A 150 -5.75 27.01 -3.88
N SER A 151 -5.31 25.76 -4.06
CA SER A 151 -5.01 25.20 -5.39
C SER A 151 -6.19 24.50 -6.05
N GLY A 152 -7.24 24.14 -5.31
CA GLY A 152 -8.38 23.37 -5.82
C GLY A 152 -8.07 21.90 -6.09
N GLU A 153 -6.85 21.45 -5.78
CA GLU A 153 -6.38 20.08 -6.02
C GLU A 153 -7.05 19.08 -5.10
N ILE A 154 -7.16 17.83 -5.58
CA ILE A 154 -7.95 16.83 -4.87
C ILE A 154 -7.20 16.28 -3.66
N PHE A 155 -7.95 15.96 -2.62
CA PHE A 155 -7.47 15.16 -1.50
C PHE A 155 -7.04 13.77 -1.98
N VAL A 156 -5.87 13.30 -1.56
CA VAL A 156 -5.33 11.99 -1.95
C VAL A 156 -5.00 11.08 -0.76
N GLY A 157 -4.93 11.62 0.45
CA GLY A 157 -4.60 10.80 1.62
C GLY A 157 -4.58 11.60 2.92
N TRP A 158 -4.59 10.88 4.03
CA TRP A 158 -4.43 11.46 5.36
C TRP A 158 -3.57 10.53 6.20
N HIS A 159 -2.71 11.10 7.05
CA HIS A 159 -1.99 10.34 8.07
C HIS A 159 -2.23 10.92 9.48
N PRO A 160 -2.17 10.08 10.53
CA PRO A 160 -2.13 10.56 11.90
C PRO A 160 -0.85 11.35 12.16
N ALA A 161 -0.78 12.04 13.30
CA ALA A 161 0.45 12.71 13.72
C ALA A 161 1.58 11.68 13.89
N LEU A 162 2.79 12.09 13.52
CA LEU A 162 3.99 11.26 13.55
C LEU A 162 5.06 11.92 14.41
N ALA A 163 5.96 11.12 14.95
CA ALA A 163 7.22 11.59 15.51
C ALA A 163 8.28 11.57 14.39
N THR A 164 8.82 12.73 14.08
CA THR A 164 9.79 12.92 13.00
C THR A 164 11.15 13.32 13.56
N ALA A 165 12.22 12.88 12.91
CA ALA A 165 13.58 13.33 13.22
C ALA A 165 14.39 13.47 11.93
N HIS A 166 15.08 14.61 11.82
CA HIS A 166 15.95 14.91 10.68
C HIS A 166 17.40 14.57 11.00
N VAL A 167 18.12 14.08 10.00
CA VAL A 167 19.58 13.94 10.03
C VAL A 167 20.18 14.62 8.80
N TRP A 168 20.76 15.81 9.00
CA TRP A 168 21.43 16.63 7.99
C TRP A 168 22.84 16.08 7.69
N ALA A 169 22.88 14.92 7.04
CA ALA A 169 24.12 14.20 6.79
C ALA A 169 24.98 14.82 5.67
N TRP A 170 24.38 15.50 4.70
CA TRP A 170 25.06 15.91 3.46
C TRP A 170 25.09 17.42 3.23
N TYR A 171 24.13 18.16 3.78
CA TYR A 171 24.12 19.63 3.77
C TYR A 171 24.48 20.18 5.16
N PRO A 172 25.32 21.22 5.25
CA PRO A 172 25.60 21.86 6.54
C PRO A 172 24.33 22.43 7.17
N ASN A 173 24.22 22.32 8.49
CA ASN A 173 23.16 22.95 9.26
C ASN A 173 23.78 23.75 10.42
N PRO A 174 23.55 25.07 10.52
CA PRO A 174 24.12 25.90 11.58
C PRO A 174 23.63 25.51 12.99
N ASP A 175 22.45 24.91 13.10
CA ASP A 175 21.84 24.50 14.37
C ASP A 175 22.20 23.05 14.76
N GLY A 176 23.04 22.40 13.95
CA GLY A 176 23.54 21.04 14.18
C GLY A 176 22.87 19.98 13.30
N PRO A 177 23.44 18.75 13.26
CA PRO A 177 23.03 17.70 12.32
C PRO A 177 21.64 17.12 12.60
N PHE A 178 21.04 17.40 13.76
CA PHE A 178 19.74 16.87 14.17
C PHE A 178 18.69 17.95 14.44
N ALA A 179 18.96 19.19 14.03
CA ALA A 179 17.98 20.27 14.17
C ALA A 179 16.73 19.98 13.33
N GLU A 180 15.56 20.38 13.82
CA GLU A 180 14.28 20.19 13.13
C GLU A 180 14.29 20.80 11.72
N THR A 181 14.80 22.02 11.58
CA THR A 181 14.86 22.72 10.29
C THR A 181 16.30 23.04 9.90
N ASN A 182 16.55 23.34 8.63
CA ASN A 182 17.83 23.85 8.16
C ASN A 182 17.68 25.24 7.54
N ALA A 183 18.15 26.26 8.27
CA ALA A 183 18.08 27.65 7.83
C ALA A 183 18.81 27.92 6.51
N PHE A 184 19.84 27.14 6.17
CA PHE A 184 20.56 27.29 4.90
C PHE A 184 19.78 26.79 3.69
N LEU A 185 18.66 26.08 3.87
CA LEU A 185 17.79 25.69 2.76
C LEU A 185 16.76 26.77 2.40
N ALA A 186 16.61 27.84 3.21
CA ALA A 186 15.66 28.92 2.94
C ALA A 186 15.81 29.57 1.53
N PRO A 187 17.03 29.77 0.97
CA PRO A 187 17.21 30.34 -0.37
C PRO A 187 16.74 29.46 -1.52
N TYR A 188 16.41 28.18 -1.29
CA TYR A 188 15.80 27.32 -2.31
C TYR A 188 14.30 27.58 -2.48
N GLY A 189 13.72 28.45 -1.64
CA GLY A 189 12.34 28.89 -1.74
C GLY A 189 11.37 28.05 -0.89
N GLY A 190 10.09 28.18 -1.23
CA GLY A 190 8.99 27.38 -0.69
C GLY A 190 8.13 26.85 -1.83
N PHE A 191 7.01 26.19 -1.52
CA PHE A 191 6.19 25.47 -2.48
C PHE A 191 5.91 26.24 -3.78
N VAL A 192 6.52 25.79 -4.87
CA VAL A 192 6.11 26.08 -6.25
C VAL A 192 5.59 24.77 -6.81
N ALA A 193 4.27 24.66 -6.99
CA ALA A 193 3.67 23.47 -7.60
C ALA A 193 4.19 23.30 -9.04
N PRO A 194 4.82 22.16 -9.40
CA PRO A 194 5.29 21.94 -10.75
C PRO A 194 4.12 21.79 -11.73
N ALA A 195 4.28 22.24 -12.98
CA ALA A 195 3.26 22.17 -14.04
C ALA A 195 2.83 20.72 -14.39
N HIS A 196 3.69 19.74 -14.08
CA HIS A 196 3.36 18.32 -14.06
C HIS A 196 3.64 17.78 -12.67
N HIS A 197 2.58 17.43 -11.94
CA HIS A 197 2.69 16.79 -10.64
C HIS A 197 3.30 15.39 -10.83
N ALA A 198 4.47 15.14 -10.23
CA ALA A 198 4.87 13.76 -9.98
C ALA A 198 3.76 13.10 -9.14
N ARG A 199 3.48 11.80 -9.36
CA ARG A 199 2.40 11.13 -8.62
C ARG A 199 2.65 11.26 -7.12
N ASN A 200 1.61 11.62 -6.38
CA ASN A 200 1.71 11.80 -4.95
C ASN A 200 1.98 10.43 -4.28
N PRO A 201 3.08 10.25 -3.53
CA PRO A 201 3.42 9.02 -2.84
C PRO A 201 2.40 8.57 -1.83
N ALA A 202 1.63 9.47 -1.20
CA ALA A 202 0.54 9.09 -0.33
C ALA A 202 -0.54 8.33 -1.11
N GLU A 203 -0.90 8.81 -2.31
CA GLU A 203 -1.80 8.13 -3.25
C GLU A 203 -1.22 6.77 -3.66
N MET A 204 0.06 6.76 -4.05
CA MET A 204 0.74 5.53 -4.49
C MET A 204 0.85 4.49 -3.37
N LEU A 205 1.30 4.90 -2.18
CA LEU A 205 1.42 4.07 -0.98
C LEU A 205 0.09 3.46 -0.59
N TYR A 206 -0.94 4.30 -0.56
CA TYR A 206 -2.27 3.88 -0.19
C TYR A 206 -2.79 2.85 -1.20
N SER A 207 -2.68 3.14 -2.50
CA SER A 207 -3.05 2.24 -3.59
C SER A 207 -2.31 0.90 -3.51
N GLU A 208 -0.98 0.90 -3.39
CA GLU A 208 -0.21 -0.35 -3.27
C GLU A 208 -0.59 -1.16 -2.02
N LEU A 209 -0.75 -0.50 -0.88
CA LEU A 209 -1.14 -1.15 0.37
C LEU A 209 -2.52 -1.81 0.23
N THR A 210 -3.49 -1.11 -0.35
CA THR A 210 -4.85 -1.61 -0.46
C THR A 210 -4.95 -2.78 -1.43
N HIS A 211 -4.27 -2.70 -2.57
CA HIS A 211 -4.19 -3.82 -3.53
C HIS A 211 -3.49 -5.03 -2.92
N ARG A 212 -2.35 -4.86 -2.23
CA ARG A 212 -1.64 -6.00 -1.62
C ARG A 212 -2.45 -6.67 -0.51
N LEU A 213 -3.14 -5.89 0.32
CA LEU A 213 -4.03 -6.43 1.36
C LEU A 213 -5.22 -7.19 0.74
N ALA A 214 -5.81 -6.66 -0.33
CA ALA A 214 -6.83 -7.35 -1.11
C ALA A 214 -6.30 -8.69 -1.68
N GLY A 215 -5.06 -8.70 -2.18
CA GLY A 215 -4.37 -9.91 -2.64
C GLY A 215 -4.23 -10.97 -1.56
N LEU A 216 -3.80 -10.60 -0.36
CA LEU A 216 -3.72 -11.50 0.80
C LEU A 216 -5.09 -12.09 1.17
N ILE A 217 -6.14 -11.27 1.20
CA ILE A 217 -7.50 -11.72 1.50
C ILE A 217 -7.99 -12.73 0.44
N LEU A 218 -7.73 -12.48 -0.85
CA LEU A 218 -8.09 -13.41 -1.93
C LEU A 218 -7.31 -14.73 -1.88
N LEU A 219 -6.03 -14.69 -1.50
CA LEU A 219 -5.23 -15.91 -1.29
C LEU A 219 -5.79 -16.76 -0.13
N LEU A 220 -6.21 -16.12 0.97
CA LEU A 220 -6.89 -16.80 2.06
C LEU A 220 -8.23 -17.41 1.62
N LEU A 221 -9.04 -16.66 0.86
CA LEU A 221 -10.29 -17.15 0.27
C LEU A 221 -10.05 -18.33 -0.68
N ALA A 222 -9.00 -18.28 -1.49
CA ALA A 222 -8.63 -19.38 -2.38
C ALA A 222 -8.21 -20.63 -1.60
N ALA A 223 -7.40 -20.48 -0.54
CA ALA A 223 -6.99 -21.58 0.33
C ALA A 223 -8.19 -22.25 1.03
N LEU A 224 -9.12 -21.45 1.57
CA LEU A 224 -10.37 -21.95 2.12
C LEU A 224 -11.21 -22.68 1.07
N SER A 225 -11.28 -22.14 -0.14
CA SER A 225 -12.03 -22.74 -1.25
C SER A 225 -11.47 -24.10 -1.67
N PHE A 226 -10.14 -24.24 -1.72
CA PHE A 226 -9.50 -25.53 -1.94
C PHE A 226 -9.78 -26.51 -0.80
N TRP A 227 -9.66 -26.07 0.45
CA TRP A 227 -9.94 -26.88 1.64
C TRP A 227 -11.38 -27.41 1.65
N GLU A 228 -12.35 -26.53 1.36
CA GLU A 228 -13.77 -26.84 1.24
C GLU A 228 -14.05 -27.87 0.13
N SER A 229 -13.30 -27.80 -0.98
CA SER A 229 -13.46 -28.73 -2.10
C SER A 229 -12.92 -30.13 -1.82
N TRP A 230 -12.01 -30.28 -0.85
CA TRP A 230 -11.34 -31.55 -0.53
C TRP A 230 -12.08 -32.37 0.55
N ARG A 231 -12.68 -31.75 1.57
CA ARG A 231 -13.25 -32.49 2.71
C ARG A 231 -14.69 -32.99 2.47
N PRO A 232 -14.99 -34.30 2.64
CA PRO A 232 -16.36 -34.81 2.68
C PRO A 232 -17.16 -34.12 3.81
N ARG A 233 -18.34 -33.60 3.46
CA ARG A 233 -19.19 -32.74 4.29
C ARG A 233 -19.53 -33.34 5.66
N ARG A 234 -19.00 -32.73 6.74
CA ARG A 234 -19.54 -32.83 8.10
C ARG A 234 -19.82 -31.47 8.76
N PHE A 235 -19.19 -30.40 8.28
CA PHE A 235 -19.34 -29.04 8.81
C PHE A 235 -19.75 -28.10 7.66
N PRO A 236 -20.64 -27.10 7.87
CA PRO A 236 -21.01 -26.11 6.87
C PRO A 236 -19.84 -25.12 6.72
N TRP A 237 -18.76 -25.53 6.03
CA TRP A 237 -17.54 -24.74 5.86
C TRP A 237 -17.77 -23.37 5.19
N ASN A 238 -18.89 -23.21 4.49
CA ASN A 238 -19.37 -21.92 4.01
C ASN A 238 -19.61 -20.89 5.14
N ALA A 239 -19.64 -21.31 6.41
CA ALA A 239 -19.66 -20.43 7.58
C ALA A 239 -18.36 -19.64 7.80
N VAL A 240 -17.23 -20.04 7.19
CA VAL A 240 -15.96 -19.32 7.29
C VAL A 240 -15.69 -18.48 6.03
N SER A 241 -15.88 -19.07 4.85
CA SER A 241 -15.65 -18.35 3.58
C SER A 241 -16.69 -17.26 3.32
N ALA A 242 -17.96 -17.44 3.71
CA ALA A 242 -18.98 -16.41 3.49
C ALA A 242 -18.72 -15.11 4.26
N PRO A 243 -18.47 -15.13 5.60
CA PRO A 243 -18.11 -13.91 6.31
C PRO A 243 -16.85 -13.25 5.78
N LEU A 244 -15.86 -14.02 5.33
CA LEU A 244 -14.62 -13.46 4.76
C LEU A 244 -14.88 -12.75 3.42
N TRP A 245 -15.74 -13.29 2.55
CA TRP A 245 -16.19 -12.60 1.33
C TRP A 245 -16.92 -11.29 1.64
N VAL A 246 -17.80 -11.29 2.66
CA VAL A 246 -18.50 -10.08 3.10
C VAL A 246 -17.51 -9.06 3.66
N ALA A 247 -16.61 -9.49 4.53
CA ALA A 247 -15.56 -8.64 5.10
C ALA A 247 -14.67 -8.04 4.02
N TYR A 248 -14.35 -8.80 2.96
CA TYR A 248 -13.59 -8.29 1.83
C TYR A 248 -14.30 -7.14 1.11
N GLY A 249 -15.60 -7.25 0.82
CA GLY A 249 -16.33 -6.15 0.20
C GLY A 249 -16.53 -4.95 1.15
N VAL A 250 -16.76 -5.21 2.44
CA VAL A 250 -16.80 -4.14 3.47
C VAL A 250 -15.47 -3.42 3.58
N TYR A 251 -14.35 -4.12 3.35
CA TYR A 251 -13.02 -3.53 3.27
C TYR A 251 -12.85 -2.67 2.01
N LEU A 252 -13.28 -3.15 0.83
CA LEU A 252 -13.15 -2.43 -0.44
C LEU A 252 -13.95 -1.13 -0.49
N ILE A 253 -15.19 -1.12 0.04
CA ILE A 253 -16.08 0.05 -0.01
C ILE A 253 -15.37 1.35 0.43
N PRO A 254 -14.71 1.41 1.60
CA PRO A 254 -14.00 2.60 2.01
C PRO A 254 -12.54 2.68 1.51
N SER A 255 -11.91 1.57 1.12
CA SER A 255 -10.48 1.54 0.78
C SER A 255 -10.18 1.82 -0.69
N SER A 256 -11.17 1.68 -1.58
CA SER A 256 -11.02 1.95 -3.00
C SER A 256 -10.97 3.44 -3.34
N ASP A 257 -11.63 4.29 -2.54
CA ASP A 257 -11.69 5.74 -2.75
C ASP A 257 -11.54 6.44 -1.39
N PRO A 258 -10.31 6.81 -0.98
CA PRO A 258 -10.06 7.43 0.32
C PRO A 258 -10.75 8.78 0.49
N GLU A 259 -11.06 9.47 -0.61
CA GLU A 259 -11.78 10.73 -0.66
C GLU A 259 -13.30 10.57 -0.48
N SER A 260 -13.83 9.38 -0.79
CA SER A 260 -15.26 9.10 -0.76
C SER A 260 -15.77 8.71 0.63
N TRP A 261 -17.05 8.97 0.88
CA TRP A 261 -17.78 8.35 1.99
C TRP A 261 -17.58 6.81 2.01
N PRO A 262 -17.42 6.15 3.18
CA PRO A 262 -17.67 6.64 4.55
C PRO A 262 -16.46 7.16 5.35
N TYR A 263 -15.24 7.04 4.82
CA TYR A 263 -14.02 7.48 5.52
C TYR A 263 -13.54 8.85 5.06
N GLY A 264 -13.66 9.12 3.77
CA GLY A 264 -13.23 10.37 3.18
C GLY A 264 -14.14 11.55 3.48
N PRO A 265 -13.70 12.75 3.06
CA PRO A 265 -14.41 14.00 3.28
C PRO A 265 -15.65 14.20 2.39
N GLN A 266 -15.79 13.45 1.29
CA GLN A 266 -16.99 13.54 0.46
C GLN A 266 -18.23 13.00 1.17
N ARG A 267 -19.39 13.49 0.74
CA ARG A 267 -20.71 13.07 1.23
C ARG A 267 -21.18 11.83 0.49
N PHE A 268 -22.14 11.12 1.09
CA PHE A 268 -22.77 9.96 0.46
C PHE A 268 -23.38 10.28 -0.93
N THR A 269 -23.91 11.49 -1.11
CA THR A 269 -24.49 11.93 -2.39
C THR A 269 -23.46 12.09 -3.50
N ASP A 270 -22.20 12.39 -3.15
CA ASP A 270 -21.14 12.68 -4.11
C ASP A 270 -20.72 11.42 -4.87
N ILE A 271 -20.92 10.23 -4.26
CA ILE A 271 -20.74 8.92 -4.90
C ILE A 271 -21.51 8.84 -6.23
N PHE A 272 -22.71 9.42 -6.31
CA PHE A 272 -23.54 9.33 -7.52
C PHE A 272 -23.19 10.38 -8.58
N ALA A 273 -22.41 11.40 -8.21
CA ALA A 273 -21.96 12.45 -9.12
C ALA A 273 -20.67 12.07 -9.85
N ASP A 274 -19.84 11.20 -9.26
CA ASP A 274 -18.61 10.71 -9.86
C ASP A 274 -18.79 9.26 -10.38
N PRO A 275 -18.81 9.05 -11.71
CA PRO A 275 -18.97 7.71 -12.30
C PRO A 275 -17.87 6.72 -11.92
N LEU A 276 -16.64 7.19 -11.65
CA LEU A 276 -15.51 6.34 -11.28
C LEU A 276 -15.71 5.81 -9.86
N VAL A 277 -16.01 6.70 -8.91
CA VAL A 277 -16.32 6.34 -7.52
C VAL A 277 -17.55 5.44 -7.48
N LEU A 278 -18.61 5.77 -8.24
CA LEU A 278 -19.80 4.91 -8.32
C LEU A 278 -19.45 3.51 -8.81
N GLN A 279 -18.60 3.40 -9.83
CA GLN A 279 -18.12 2.11 -10.34
C GLN A 279 -17.39 1.33 -9.25
N HIS A 280 -16.45 1.96 -8.53
CA HIS A 280 -15.75 1.32 -7.42
C HIS A 280 -16.71 0.82 -6.34
N LYS A 281 -17.67 1.63 -5.91
CA LYS A 281 -18.66 1.21 -4.89
C LYS A 281 -19.49 0.03 -5.37
N LEU A 282 -19.95 0.03 -6.62
CA LEU A 282 -20.72 -1.07 -7.18
C LEU A 282 -19.90 -2.37 -7.30
N LEU A 283 -18.64 -2.29 -7.71
CA LEU A 283 -17.74 -3.44 -7.77
C LEU A 283 -17.40 -3.98 -6.37
N ALA A 284 -17.24 -3.12 -5.38
CA ALA A 284 -17.03 -3.50 -3.98
C ALA A 284 -18.23 -4.24 -3.35
N LEU A 285 -19.44 -4.09 -3.91
CA LEU A 285 -20.61 -4.89 -3.51
C LEU A 285 -20.54 -6.34 -4.00
N LEU A 286 -19.78 -6.65 -5.07
CA LEU A 286 -19.73 -8.00 -5.64
C LEU A 286 -19.25 -9.04 -4.61
N PRO A 287 -18.14 -8.85 -3.86
CA PRO A 287 -17.75 -9.75 -2.77
C PRO A 287 -18.84 -9.96 -1.71
N ILE A 288 -19.59 -8.92 -1.35
CA ILE A 288 -20.69 -9.02 -0.37
C ILE A 288 -21.81 -9.92 -0.90
N VAL A 289 -22.20 -9.72 -2.16
CA VAL A 289 -23.20 -10.55 -2.84
C VAL A 289 -22.71 -12.00 -2.94
N ILE A 290 -21.44 -12.21 -3.29
CA ILE A 290 -20.82 -13.55 -3.33
C ILE A 290 -20.88 -14.21 -1.94
N GLY A 291 -20.51 -13.50 -0.88
CA GLY A 291 -20.57 -14.00 0.49
C GLY A 291 -21.99 -14.38 0.92
N GLY A 292 -22.98 -13.53 0.65
CA GLY A 292 -24.40 -13.82 0.90
C GLY A 292 -24.88 -15.06 0.13
N ILE A 293 -24.49 -15.19 -1.13
CA ILE A 293 -24.77 -16.37 -1.96
C ILE A 293 -24.13 -17.64 -1.35
N VAL A 294 -22.86 -17.59 -0.94
CA VAL A 294 -22.14 -18.72 -0.34
C VAL A 294 -22.80 -19.14 0.99
N LEU A 295 -23.29 -18.19 1.78
CA LEU A 295 -24.05 -18.47 2.99
C LEU A 295 -25.37 -19.18 2.66
N LEU A 296 -26.15 -18.65 1.70
CA LEU A 296 -27.44 -19.23 1.30
C LEU A 296 -27.29 -20.66 0.74
N ARG A 297 -26.19 -20.98 0.04
CA ARG A 297 -25.91 -22.35 -0.43
C ARG A 297 -25.88 -23.38 0.69
N GLY A 298 -25.39 -23.02 1.87
CA GLY A 298 -25.37 -23.94 3.02
C GLY A 298 -26.74 -24.20 3.64
N THR A 299 -27.72 -23.33 3.39
CA THR A 299 -29.09 -23.50 3.92
C THR A 299 -29.95 -24.46 3.10
N GLY A 300 -29.51 -24.82 1.88
CA GLY A 300 -30.26 -25.72 0.98
C GLY A 300 -31.54 -25.12 0.37
N ARG A 301 -31.88 -23.85 0.66
CA ARG A 301 -33.17 -23.23 0.26
C ARG A 301 -33.26 -22.78 -1.21
N LEU A 302 -32.14 -22.70 -1.94
CA LEU A 302 -32.11 -22.22 -3.33
C LEU A 302 -31.46 -23.24 -4.29
N PRO A 303 -31.92 -23.35 -5.56
CA PRO A 303 -31.31 -24.24 -6.53
C PRO A 303 -29.84 -23.90 -6.79
N SER A 304 -28.94 -24.84 -6.47
CA SER A 304 -27.49 -24.65 -6.57
C SER A 304 -27.01 -24.25 -7.97
N ARG A 305 -27.64 -24.79 -9.02
CA ARG A 305 -27.31 -24.47 -10.43
C ARG A 305 -27.63 -23.01 -10.81
N ARG A 306 -28.78 -22.47 -10.38
CA ARG A 306 -29.17 -21.07 -10.69
C ARG A 306 -28.17 -20.12 -10.03
N LEU A 307 -27.84 -20.39 -8.78
CA LEU A 307 -26.98 -19.53 -7.97
C LEU A 307 -25.53 -19.48 -8.48
N VAL A 308 -25.00 -20.60 -8.98
CA VAL A 308 -23.67 -20.60 -9.62
C VAL A 308 -23.66 -19.85 -10.96
N ARG A 309 -24.76 -19.86 -11.73
CA ARG A 309 -24.87 -19.01 -12.94
C ARG A 309 -24.86 -17.53 -12.60
N VAL A 310 -25.51 -17.13 -11.49
CA VAL A 310 -25.46 -15.75 -11.00
C VAL A 310 -24.04 -15.36 -10.62
N LEU A 311 -23.35 -16.17 -9.82
CA LEU A 311 -21.94 -15.95 -9.47
C LEU A 311 -21.05 -15.80 -10.71
N ALA A 312 -21.24 -16.68 -11.70
CA ALA A 312 -20.48 -16.60 -12.94
C ALA A 312 -20.75 -15.31 -13.72
N GLY A 313 -22.02 -14.89 -13.83
CA GLY A 313 -22.40 -13.64 -14.47
C GLY A 313 -21.78 -12.43 -13.78
N LEU A 314 -21.81 -12.39 -12.44
CA LEU A 314 -21.20 -11.33 -11.64
C LEU A 314 -19.68 -11.28 -11.83
N ALA A 315 -19.00 -12.43 -11.82
CA ALA A 315 -17.55 -12.51 -12.05
C ALA A 315 -17.17 -12.05 -13.47
N ILE A 316 -17.95 -12.43 -14.49
CA ILE A 316 -17.74 -11.98 -15.87
C ILE A 316 -17.96 -10.47 -15.99
N ALA A 317 -19.07 -9.96 -15.44
CA ALA A 317 -19.37 -8.53 -15.47
C ALA A 317 -18.28 -7.71 -14.80
N GLY A 318 -17.86 -8.07 -13.57
CA GLY A 318 -16.76 -7.42 -12.87
C GLY A 318 -15.44 -7.53 -13.65
N GLY A 319 -15.12 -8.71 -14.20
CA GLY A 319 -13.94 -8.90 -15.03
C GLY A 319 -13.91 -8.01 -16.27
N LEU A 320 -15.04 -7.85 -16.97
CA LEU A 320 -15.16 -6.97 -18.14
C LEU A 320 -14.94 -5.51 -17.79
N THR A 321 -15.43 -5.04 -16.63
CA THR A 321 -15.24 -3.63 -16.23
C THR A 321 -13.76 -3.27 -16.05
N LEU A 322 -12.92 -4.20 -15.59
CA LEU A 322 -11.50 -3.96 -15.36
C LEU A 322 -10.70 -3.69 -16.64
N PHE A 323 -11.19 -4.11 -17.81
CA PHE A 323 -10.54 -3.80 -19.10
C PHE A 323 -10.73 -2.35 -19.55
N PHE A 324 -11.70 -1.65 -18.95
CA PHE A 324 -12.08 -0.28 -19.29
C PHE A 324 -12.03 0.64 -18.06
N HIS A 325 -11.31 0.21 -17.03
CA HIS A 325 -11.17 0.93 -15.77
C HIS A 325 -9.86 1.72 -15.77
N PHE A 326 -9.96 3.04 -15.64
CA PHE A 326 -8.83 3.98 -15.65
C PHE A 326 -8.96 4.96 -14.47
N HIS A 327 -7.93 5.05 -13.64
CA HIS A 327 -7.94 5.86 -12.40
C HIS A 327 -7.93 7.37 -12.67
N ASP A 328 -7.47 7.81 -13.84
CA ASP A 328 -7.47 9.23 -14.25
C ASP A 328 -8.62 9.58 -15.21
N GLY A 329 -9.53 8.62 -15.47
CA GLY A 329 -10.65 8.76 -16.39
C GLY A 329 -10.25 8.88 -17.87
N ARG A 330 -8.98 8.66 -18.23
CA ARG A 330 -8.46 8.75 -19.60
C ARG A 330 -7.94 7.40 -20.06
N ILE A 331 -8.05 7.15 -21.36
CA ILE A 331 -7.50 5.92 -21.93
C ILE A 331 -5.98 6.03 -21.96
N HIS A 332 -5.30 5.13 -21.25
CA HIS A 332 -3.85 4.97 -21.28
C HIS A 332 -3.46 3.49 -21.20
N PHE A 333 -2.29 3.14 -21.73
CA PHE A 333 -1.76 1.77 -21.77
C PHE A 333 -0.42 1.70 -21.02
N ASP A 334 -0.49 1.86 -19.71
CA ASP A 334 0.65 1.81 -18.80
C ASP A 334 0.69 0.49 -18.01
N ALA A 335 1.68 0.35 -17.13
CA ALA A 335 1.82 -0.84 -16.29
C ALA A 335 0.58 -1.07 -15.41
N ILE A 336 -0.09 -0.01 -14.93
CA ILE A 336 -1.33 -0.12 -14.16
C ILE A 336 -2.43 -0.74 -15.01
N TYR A 337 -2.63 -0.27 -16.24
CA TYR A 337 -3.62 -0.84 -17.15
C TYR A 337 -3.37 -2.34 -17.37
N PHE A 338 -2.13 -2.75 -17.63
CA PHE A 338 -1.81 -4.16 -17.83
C PHE A 338 -2.12 -5.02 -16.60
N GLN A 339 -1.85 -4.51 -15.40
CA GLN A 339 -2.20 -5.18 -14.16
C GLN A 339 -3.72 -5.33 -14.01
N HIS A 340 -4.51 -4.29 -14.31
CA HIS A 340 -5.98 -4.35 -14.29
C HIS A 340 -6.54 -5.31 -15.35
N ALA A 341 -5.99 -5.31 -16.57
CA ALA A 341 -6.39 -6.26 -17.61
C ALA A 341 -6.09 -7.72 -17.21
N LEU A 342 -4.98 -7.95 -16.52
CA LEU A 342 -4.66 -9.28 -15.98
C LEU A 342 -5.64 -9.68 -14.87
N MET A 343 -5.98 -8.77 -13.95
CA MET A 343 -7.05 -8.98 -12.97
C MET A 343 -8.38 -9.31 -13.67
N GLY A 344 -8.78 -8.51 -14.66
CA GLY A 344 -9.98 -8.74 -15.48
C GLY A 344 -10.00 -10.13 -16.12
N THR A 345 -8.88 -10.57 -16.67
CA THR A 345 -8.71 -11.90 -17.27
C THR A 345 -8.92 -13.01 -16.25
N THR A 346 -8.37 -12.88 -15.03
CA THR A 346 -8.59 -13.89 -13.98
C THR A 346 -10.05 -13.95 -13.52
N ALA A 347 -10.73 -12.79 -13.40
CA ALA A 347 -12.15 -12.73 -13.05
C ALA A 347 -13.06 -13.34 -14.14
N LEU A 348 -12.76 -13.09 -15.43
CA LEU A 348 -13.39 -13.78 -16.55
C LEU A 348 -13.18 -15.30 -16.45
N GLY A 349 -11.95 -15.73 -16.15
CA GLY A 349 -11.59 -17.13 -15.93
C GLY A 349 -12.43 -17.80 -14.84
N VAL A 350 -12.62 -17.14 -13.69
CA VAL A 350 -13.52 -17.61 -12.62
C VAL A 350 -14.94 -17.84 -13.17
N GLY A 351 -15.50 -16.86 -13.86
CA GLY A 351 -16.86 -16.94 -14.37
C GLY A 351 -17.06 -18.06 -15.40
N VAL A 352 -16.11 -18.20 -16.34
CA VAL A 352 -16.12 -19.29 -17.33
C VAL A 352 -16.01 -20.66 -16.64
N ALA A 353 -15.08 -20.82 -15.70
CA ALA A 353 -14.90 -22.07 -14.96
C ALA A 353 -16.19 -22.50 -14.23
N LEU A 354 -16.88 -21.55 -13.59
CA LEU A 354 -18.16 -21.80 -12.93
C LEU A 354 -19.25 -22.23 -13.92
N LEU A 355 -19.35 -21.61 -15.10
CA LEU A 355 -20.33 -21.98 -16.13
C LEU A 355 -20.08 -23.39 -16.71
N VAL A 356 -18.82 -23.74 -16.99
CA VAL A 356 -18.47 -25.06 -17.49
C VAL A 356 -18.75 -26.11 -16.41
N GLY A 357 -18.44 -25.81 -15.15
CA GLY A 357 -18.74 -26.67 -14.01
C GLY A 357 -20.23 -26.98 -13.85
N VAL A 358 -21.11 -25.99 -14.05
CA VAL A 358 -22.58 -26.19 -13.94
C VAL A 358 -23.18 -26.97 -15.10
N ARG A 359 -22.58 -26.89 -16.29
CA ARG A 359 -23.04 -27.63 -17.49
C ARG A 359 -22.55 -29.08 -17.52
N SER A 360 -21.51 -29.40 -16.77
CA SER A 360 -20.93 -30.74 -16.74
C SER A 360 -21.75 -31.64 -15.81
N ASP A 361 -22.49 -32.60 -16.37
CA ASP A 361 -23.22 -33.59 -15.57
C ASP A 361 -22.28 -34.67 -14.96
N VAL A 362 -21.03 -34.72 -15.42
CA VAL A 362 -19.98 -35.59 -14.86
C VAL A 362 -19.12 -34.80 -13.85
N PRO A 363 -19.06 -35.21 -12.57
CA PRO A 363 -18.26 -34.53 -11.55
C PRO A 363 -16.76 -34.77 -11.80
N ARG A 364 -16.11 -33.86 -12.51
CA ARG A 364 -14.67 -33.87 -12.74
C ARG A 364 -13.97 -33.02 -11.65
N ARG A 365 -13.09 -33.64 -10.86
CA ARG A 365 -12.37 -32.99 -9.76
C ARG A 365 -11.54 -31.77 -10.18
N TRP A 366 -11.02 -31.75 -11.41
CA TRP A 366 -10.26 -30.59 -11.89
C TRP A 366 -11.15 -29.36 -12.12
N LEU A 367 -12.43 -29.53 -12.50
CA LEU A 367 -13.37 -28.41 -12.65
C LEU A 367 -13.72 -27.77 -11.31
N THR A 368 -13.72 -28.55 -10.21
CA THR A 368 -13.94 -28.00 -8.87
C THR A 368 -12.76 -27.17 -8.37
N TRP A 369 -11.58 -27.33 -8.95
CA TRP A 369 -10.34 -26.62 -8.61
C TRP A 369 -9.98 -25.50 -9.59
N ALA A 370 -10.69 -25.39 -10.72
CA ALA A 370 -10.42 -24.35 -11.71
C ALA A 370 -10.69 -22.94 -11.14
N TRP A 371 -11.82 -22.73 -10.47
CA TRP A 371 -12.19 -21.41 -9.97
C TRP A 371 -11.32 -20.91 -8.79
N PRO A 372 -10.90 -21.72 -7.79
CA PRO A 372 -9.98 -21.25 -6.76
C PRO A 372 -8.58 -20.98 -7.33
N THR A 373 -8.18 -21.69 -8.38
CA THR A 373 -6.91 -21.41 -9.09
C THR A 373 -6.91 -20.01 -9.68
N PHE A 374 -8.00 -19.57 -10.33
CA PHE A 374 -8.11 -18.20 -10.82
C PHE A 374 -8.14 -17.16 -9.69
N LEU A 375 -8.69 -17.49 -8.52
CA LEU A 375 -8.57 -16.63 -7.33
C LEU A 375 -7.13 -16.53 -6.81
N VAL A 376 -6.36 -17.62 -6.85
CA VAL A 376 -4.91 -17.56 -6.56
C VAL A 376 -4.21 -16.62 -7.53
N LEU A 377 -4.46 -16.76 -8.83
CA LEU A 377 -3.87 -15.89 -9.84
C LEU A 377 -4.22 -14.42 -9.59
N MET A 378 -5.49 -14.10 -9.34
CA MET A 378 -5.92 -12.75 -8.96
C MET A 378 -5.17 -12.25 -7.71
N GLY A 379 -5.12 -13.06 -6.66
CA GLY A 379 -4.43 -12.72 -5.42
C GLY A 379 -2.94 -12.46 -5.59
N LEU A 380 -2.26 -13.23 -6.46
CA LEU A 380 -0.84 -13.03 -6.79
C LEU A 380 -0.60 -11.74 -7.58
N VAL A 381 -1.49 -11.41 -8.52
CA VAL A 381 -1.41 -10.16 -9.29
C VAL A 381 -1.53 -8.96 -8.36
N LEU A 382 -2.50 -8.99 -7.45
CA LEU A 382 -2.69 -7.94 -6.44
C LEU A 382 -1.54 -7.85 -5.44
N LEU A 383 -0.98 -8.98 -5.02
CA LEU A 383 0.18 -9.00 -4.11
C LEU A 383 1.43 -8.43 -4.77
N ALA A 384 1.58 -8.62 -6.08
CA ALA A 384 2.65 -8.06 -6.88
C ALA A 384 2.34 -6.64 -7.41
N TYR A 385 1.18 -6.06 -7.04
CA TYR A 385 0.74 -4.78 -7.58
C TYR A 385 1.74 -3.66 -7.28
N ARG A 386 1.95 -2.82 -8.31
CA ARG A 386 2.77 -1.62 -8.25
C ARG A 386 2.10 -0.50 -9.02
N GLU A 387 2.19 0.70 -8.46
CA GLU A 387 1.75 1.95 -9.07
C GLU A 387 2.66 2.39 -10.22
#